data_AF-A0A523ZAV2-F1
#
_entry.id   AF-A0A523ZAV2-F1
#
_cell.length_a   1.000
_cell.length_b   1.000
_cell.length_c   1.000
_cell.angle_alpha   90.00
_cell.angle_beta   90.00
_cell.angle_gamma   90.00
#
_symmetry.space_group_name_H-M   'P 1'
#
loop_
_entity.id
_entity.type
_entity.pdbx_description
1 polymer ?
#
loop_
_entity_poly.entity_id
_entity_poly.type
_entity_poly.pdbx_seq_one_letter_code
_entity_poly.pdbx_strand_id
1 'polypeptide(L)' 'PYGAKGIGEPATIATAPAIANAIYNAIGVRIFDLPVTPEKILKALKEKRKNK' A
#
# COMPACT_ATOMS: atom_id res chain seq x y z
N PRO A 1 -9.75 15.20 -27.57
CA PRO A 1 -10.62 15.17 -28.78
C PRO A 1 -10.54 13.79 -29.47
N TYR A 2 -11.62 13.33 -30.13
CA TYR A 2 -11.73 12.00 -30.77
C TYR A 2 -11.59 10.79 -29.84
N GLY A 3 -12.04 10.89 -28.58
CA GLY A 3 -11.95 9.78 -27.62
C GLY A 3 -10.57 9.60 -26.96
N ALA A 4 -9.60 10.45 -27.29
CA ALA A 4 -8.32 10.51 -26.58
C ALA A 4 -8.55 10.82 -25.09
N LYS A 5 -7.96 10.02 -24.20
CA LYS A 5 -7.92 10.21 -22.75
C LYS A 5 -6.46 10.30 -22.31
N GLY A 6 -6.18 11.13 -21.29
CA GLY A 6 -4.86 11.15 -20.66
C GLY A 6 -4.60 9.84 -19.92
N ILE A 7 -3.46 9.20 -20.19
CA ILE A 7 -3.09 7.92 -19.57
C ILE A 7 -1.78 7.96 -18.77
N GLY A 8 -1.03 9.07 -18.83
CA GLY A 8 0.26 9.21 -18.14
C GLY A 8 0.13 9.06 -16.62
N GLU A 9 -0.76 9.82 -15.99
CA GLU A 9 -0.95 9.77 -14.53
C GLU A 9 -1.74 8.53 -14.05
N PRO A 10 -2.86 8.12 -14.68
CA PRO A 10 -3.64 6.97 -14.20
C PRO A 10 -2.85 5.66 -14.14
N ALA A 11 -1.89 5.47 -15.05
CA ALA A 11 -1.01 4.29 -15.04
C ALA A 11 -0.12 4.24 -13.79
N THR A 12 0.26 5.39 -13.23
CA THR A 12 1.17 5.49 -12.08
C THR A 12 0.42 5.52 -10.75
N ILE A 13 -0.74 6.20 -10.71
CA ILE A 13 -1.54 6.39 -9.48
C ILE A 13 -1.97 5.06 -8.85
N ALA A 14 -2.25 4.03 -9.66
CA ALA A 14 -2.75 2.74 -9.15
C ALA A 14 -1.66 1.89 -8.46
N THR A 15 -0.38 2.12 -8.74
CA THR A 15 0.71 1.23 -8.32
C THR A 15 0.94 1.24 -6.80
N ALA A 16 1.09 2.42 -6.21
CA ALA A 16 1.29 2.56 -4.76
C ALA A 16 0.14 1.96 -3.91
N PRO A 17 -1.15 2.27 -4.18
CA PRO A 17 -2.25 1.69 -3.41
C PRO A 17 -2.41 0.18 -3.67
N ALA A 18 -2.10 -0.33 -4.87
CA ALA A 18 -2.13 -1.76 -5.13
C ALA A 18 -1.13 -2.52 -4.23
N ILE A 19 0.11 -2.01 -4.13
CA ILE A 19 1.14 -2.59 -3.25
C ILE A 19 0.69 -2.49 -1.78
N ALA A 20 0.19 -1.33 -1.33
CA ALA A 20 -0.28 -1.15 0.04
C ALA A 20 -1.45 -2.09 0.40
N ASN A 21 -2.35 -2.35 -0.55
CA ASN A 21 -3.45 -3.30 -0.40
C ASN A 21 -2.95 -4.75 -0.34
N ALA A 22 -1.97 -5.12 -1.16
CA ALA A 22 -1.36 -6.45 -1.12
C ALA A 22 -0.67 -6.70 0.23
N ILE A 23 0.05 -5.71 0.77
CA ILE A 23 0.65 -5.79 2.10
C ILE A 23 -0.43 -6.01 3.16
N TYR A 24 -1.49 -5.19 3.16
CA TYR A 24 -2.62 -5.37 4.09
C TYR A 24 -3.24 -6.76 3.99
N ASN A 25 -3.46 -7.27 2.77
CA ASN A 25 -4.00 -8.61 2.55
C ASN A 25 -3.09 -9.71 3.14
N ALA A 26 -1.77 -9.56 2.99
CA ALA A 26 -0.79 -10.53 3.48
C ALA A 26 -0.64 -10.55 5.02
N ILE A 27 -0.61 -9.39 5.68
CA ILE A 27 -0.31 -9.32 7.12
C ILE A 27 -1.53 -8.98 7.99
N GLY A 28 -2.63 -8.55 7.39
CA GLY A 28 -3.85 -8.11 8.08
C GLY A 28 -3.67 -6.85 8.94
N VAL A 29 -2.67 -6.00 8.63
CA VAL A 29 -2.41 -4.72 9.30
C VAL A 29 -2.26 -3.64 8.23
N ARG A 30 -2.94 -2.51 8.43
CA ARG A 30 -2.91 -1.39 7.50
C ARG A 30 -1.81 -0.40 7.91
N ILE A 31 -0.91 -0.10 6.99
CA ILE A 31 0.14 0.91 7.17
C ILE A 31 -0.29 2.17 6.42
N PHE A 32 -0.48 3.28 7.15
CA PHE A 32 -0.90 4.57 6.60
C PHE A 32 0.25 5.56 6.41
N ASP A 33 1.47 5.15 6.75
CA ASP A 33 2.66 5.98 6.71
C ASP A 33 3.61 5.50 5.60
N LEU A 34 3.72 6.30 4.54
CA LEU A 34 4.54 6.01 3.36
C LEU A 34 5.95 6.63 3.50
N PRO A 35 6.99 6.03 2.89
CA PRO A 35 6.98 4.75 2.18
C PRO A 35 6.81 3.56 3.14
N VAL A 36 6.27 2.45 2.63
CA VAL A 36 6.10 1.22 3.43
C VAL A 36 7.44 0.49 3.52
N THR A 37 8.23 0.80 4.54
CA THR A 37 9.56 0.20 4.74
C THR A 37 9.48 -1.13 5.52
N PRO A 38 10.49 -2.01 5.41
CA PRO A 38 10.56 -3.25 6.18
C PRO A 38 10.46 -3.04 7.70
N GLU A 39 11.03 -1.94 8.23
CA GLU A 39 10.99 -1.61 9.66
C GLU A 39 9.57 -1.31 10.12
N LYS A 40 8.78 -0.58 9.30
CA LYS A 40 7.36 -0.30 9.57
C LYS A 40 6.53 -1.58 9.55
N ILE A 41 6.80 -2.49 8.61
CA ILE A 41 6.14 -3.81 8.55
C ILE A 41 6.48 -4.62 9.81
N LEU A 42 7.76 -4.70 10.19
CA LEU A 42 8.20 -5.43 11.37
C LEU A 42 7.59 -4.87 12.66
N LYS A 43 7.53 -3.54 12.79
CA LYS A 43 6.86 -2.87 13.91
C LYS A 43 5.38 -3.21 13.96
N ALA A 44 4.66 -3.09 12.84
CA ALA A 44 3.24 -3.41 12.75
C ALA A 44 2.93 -4.87 13.13
N LEU A 45 3.78 -5.81 12.70
CA LEU A 45 3.66 -7.23 13.08
C LEU A 45 3.91 -7.47 14.58
N LYS A 46 4.88 -6.78 15.18
CA LYS A 46 5.14 -6.85 16.63
C LYS A 46 3.97 -6.30 17.44
N GLU A 47 3.43 -5.15 17.05
CA GLU A 47 2.26 -4.54 17.70
C GLU A 47 1.03 -5.45 17.60
N LYS A 48 0.77 -6.03 16.42
CA LYS A 48 -0.32 -7.01 16.23
C LYS A 48 -0.20 -8.21 17.18
N ARG A 49 1.02 -8.73 17.40
CA ARG A 49 1.26 -9.86 18.31
C ARG A 49 1.04 -9.50 19.79
N LYS A 50 1.35 -8.26 20.19
CA LYS A 50 1.15 -7.79 21.56
C LYS A 50 -0.34 -7.59 21.91
N ASN A 51 -1.15 -7.22 20.91
CA ASN A 51 -2.57 -6.96 21.07
C ASN A 51 -3.45 -8.23 20.94
N LYS A 52 -2.83 -9.40 20.84
CA LYS A 52 -3.48 -10.70 20.70
C LYS A 52 -3.37 -11.47 22.00
#